data_AF-A0A661DGZ1-F1
#
_entry.id   AF-A0A661DGZ1-F1
#
_cell.length_a   1.000
_cell.length_b   1.000
_cell.length_c   1.000
_cell.angle_alpha   90.00
_cell.angle_beta   90.00
_cell.angle_gamma   90.00
#
_symmetry.space_group_name_H-M   'P 1'
#
loop_
_entity.id
_entity.type
_entity.pdbx_description
1 polymer ?
#
loop_
_entity_poly.entity_id
_entity_poly.type
_entity_poly.pdbx_seq_one_letter_code
_entity_poly.pdbx_strand_id
1 'polypeptide(L)' 'MARSKSSNDWMREHFDDHYVKMAQKAGYRSRATFKLEEIDKKDKLIRPGMTVVDLGSAPGGWSDYALRK' A
#
# COMPACT_ATOMS: atom_id res chain seq x y z
N MET A 1 19.86 19.34 -4.27
CA MET A 1 20.39 18.24 -5.12
C MET A 1 19.50 18.12 -6.35
N ALA A 2 20.06 18.23 -7.55
CA ALA A 2 19.30 18.03 -8.79
C ALA A 2 18.98 16.53 -8.95
N ARG A 3 17.72 16.18 -9.25
CA ARG A 3 17.31 14.79 -9.47
C ARG A 3 17.99 14.23 -10.72
N SER A 4 18.49 13.00 -10.64
CA SER A 4 19.04 12.28 -11.79
C SER A 4 17.94 11.98 -12.81
N LYS A 5 18.31 11.82 -14.09
CA LYS A 5 17.37 11.44 -15.17
C LYS A 5 16.61 10.15 -14.84
N SER A 6 17.31 9.16 -14.25
CA SER A 6 16.73 7.90 -13.76
C SER A 6 15.70 8.09 -12.63
N SER A 7 15.86 9.12 -11.78
CA SER A 7 14.88 9.46 -10.76
C SER A 7 13.58 9.99 -11.36
N ASN A 8 13.63 10.67 -12.50
CA ASN A 8 12.43 11.18 -13.17
C ASN A 8 11.65 10.06 -13.87
N ASP A 9 12.33 9.12 -14.52
CA ASP A 9 11.69 7.97 -15.15
C ASP A 9 11.02 7.06 -14.11
N TRP A 10 11.69 6.80 -12.97
CA TRP A 10 11.12 6.04 -11.86
C TRP A 10 9.87 6.71 -11.26
N MET A 11 9.88 8.04 -11.10
CA MET A 11 8.70 8.78 -10.63
C MET A 11 7.54 8.67 -11.63
N ARG A 12 7.82 8.73 -12.94
CA ARG A 12 6.80 8.58 -13.98
C ARG A 12 6.18 7.19 -13.93
N GLU A 13 7.00 6.13 -13.87
CA GLU A 13 6.52 4.76 -13.70
C GLU A 13 5.64 4.60 -12.45
N HIS A 14 6.06 5.21 -11.32
CA HIS A 14 5.27 5.18 -10.10
C HIS A 14 3.90 5.84 -10.27
N PHE A 15 3.84 7.02 -10.89
CA PHE A 15 2.57 7.72 -11.11
C PHE A 15 1.69 7.03 -12.15
N ASP A 16 2.29 6.32 -13.11
CA ASP A 16 1.55 5.57 -14.14
C ASP A 16 1.05 4.21 -13.68
N ASP A 17 1.59 3.69 -12.57
CA ASP A 17 1.18 2.42 -12.00
C ASP A 17 -0.32 2.39 -11.67
N HIS A 18 -0.99 1.39 -12.23
CA HIS A 18 -2.42 1.19 -12.09
C HIS A 18 -2.86 1.09 -10.62
N TYR A 19 -2.10 0.39 -9.78
CA TYR A 19 -2.45 0.22 -8.36
C TYR A 19 -2.18 1.48 -7.55
N VAL A 20 -1.22 2.33 -7.94
CA VAL A 20 -1.07 3.67 -7.34
C VAL A 20 -2.31 4.51 -7.61
N LYS A 21 -2.79 4.55 -8.86
CA LYS A 21 -4.02 5.26 -9.24
C LYS A 21 -5.25 4.70 -8.53
N MET A 22 -5.38 3.38 -8.44
CA MET A 22 -6.47 2.74 -7.70
C MET A 22 -6.43 3.06 -6.21
N ALA A 23 -5.25 3.02 -5.57
CA ALA A 23 -5.11 3.34 -4.14
C ALA A 23 -5.51 4.77 -3.86
N GLN A 24 -5.09 5.72 -4.70
CA GLN A 24 -5.49 7.12 -4.59
C GLN A 24 -7.01 7.29 -4.73
N LYS A 25 -7.62 6.65 -5.74
CA LYS A 25 -9.08 6.69 -5.95
C LYS A 25 -9.87 6.07 -4.79
N ALA A 26 -9.34 5.01 -4.19
CA ALA A 26 -9.96 4.32 -3.05
C ALA A 26 -9.64 4.98 -1.69
N GLY A 27 -8.78 6.01 -1.67
CA GLY A 27 -8.37 6.67 -0.43
C GLY A 27 -7.47 5.82 0.48
N TYR A 28 -6.73 4.87 -0.09
CA TYR A 28 -5.72 4.09 0.62
C TYR A 28 -4.37 4.81 0.64
N ARG A 29 -3.61 4.62 1.73
CA ARG A 29 -2.28 5.25 1.89
C ARG A 29 -1.26 4.74 0.87
N SER A 30 -1.42 3.52 0.35
CA SER A 30 -0.46 2.92 -0.57
C SER A 30 -1.08 1.80 -1.42
N ARG A 31 -0.50 1.54 -2.59
CA ARG A 31 -0.85 0.37 -3.43
C ARG A 31 -0.63 -0.98 -2.75
N ALA A 32 0.19 -1.03 -1.69
CA ALA A 32 0.49 -2.28 -0.99
C ALA A 32 -0.72 -2.83 -0.24
N THR A 33 -1.71 -1.97 0.08
CA THR A 33 -2.99 -2.37 0.68
C THR A 33 -3.66 -3.49 -0.10
N PHE A 34 -3.67 -3.43 -1.44
CA PHE A 34 -4.31 -4.46 -2.28
C PHE A 34 -3.66 -5.84 -2.13
N LYS A 35 -2.36 -5.92 -1.83
CA LYS A 35 -1.69 -7.21 -1.58
C LYS A 35 -2.19 -7.85 -0.28
N LEU A 36 -2.26 -7.06 0.80
CA LEU A 36 -2.74 -7.57 2.07
C LEU A 36 -4.23 -7.91 2.01
N GLU A 37 -5.03 -7.09 1.31
CA GLU A 37 -6.45 -7.35 1.07
C GLU A 37 -6.68 -8.69 0.36
N GLU A 38 -5.91 -9.00 -0.69
CA GLU A 38 -6.04 -10.27 -1.41
C GLU A 38 -5.71 -11.47 -0.52
N ILE A 39 -4.58 -11.42 0.20
CA ILE A 39 -4.14 -12.47 1.14
C ILE A 39 -5.21 -12.68 2.21
N ASP A 40 -5.69 -11.59 2.79
CA ASP A 40 -6.65 -11.64 3.87
C ASP A 40 -8.04 -12.12 3.42
N LYS A 41 -8.49 -11.79 2.20
CA LYS A 41 -9.72 -12.33 1.62
C LYS A 41 -9.65 -13.84 1.43
N LYS A 42 -8.50 -14.35 0.99
CA LYS A 42 -8.25 -15.77 0.73
C LYS A 42 -8.13 -16.57 2.02
N ASP A 43 -7.30 -16.11 2.96
CA ASP A 43 -6.87 -16.91 4.10
C ASP A 43 -7.60 -16.53 5.41
N LYS A 44 -8.44 -15.48 5.38
CA LYS A 44 -9.09 -14.90 6.58
C LYS A 44 -8.06 -14.59 7.67
N LEU A 45 -6.99 -13.94 7.24
CA LEU A 45 -5.76 -13.72 8.00
C LEU A 45 -5.99 -12.85 9.23
N ILE A 46 -6.57 -11.67 9.06
CA ILE A 46 -6.84 -10.71 10.14
C ILE A 46 -8.22 -11.00 10.71
N ARG A 47 -8.29 -11.13 12.04
CA ARG A 47 -9.51 -11.42 12.81
C ARG A 47 -9.68 -10.44 13.97
N PRO A 48 -10.92 -10.17 14.41
CA PRO A 48 -11.17 -9.33 15.57
C PRO A 48 -10.39 -9.79 16.81
N GLY A 49 -9.81 -8.84 17.55
CA GLY A 49 -9.05 -9.11 18.77
C GLY A 49 -7.55 -9.39 18.56
N MET A 50 -7.05 -9.45 17.32
CA MET A 50 -5.63 -9.58 17.07
C MET A 50 -4.87 -8.28 17.32
N THR A 51 -3.63 -8.40 17.83
CA THR A 51 -2.66 -7.30 17.82
C THR A 51 -1.84 -7.41 16.54
N VAL A 52 -1.77 -6.32 15.76
CA VAL A 52 -1.06 -6.26 14.47
C VAL A 52 0.15 -5.32 14.61
N VAL A 53 1.31 -5.75 14.12
CA VAL A 53 2.53 -4.95 14.07
C VAL A 53 3.00 -4.88 12.61
N ASP A 54 3.10 -3.65 12.08
CA ASP A 54 3.56 -3.37 10.71
C ASP A 54 5.00 -2.81 10.74
N LEU A 55 5.97 -3.67 10.44
CA LEU A 55 7.39 -3.32 10.49
C LEU A 55 7.81 -2.60 9.20
N GLY A 56 8.34 -1.37 9.35
CA GLY A 56 8.72 -0.55 8.19
C GLY A 56 7.53 0.16 7.54
N SER A 57 6.52 0.49 8.34
CA SER A 57 5.30 1.20 7.92
C SER A 57 5.60 2.61 7.39
N ALA A 58 5.99 2.71 6.12
CA ALA A 58 6.07 3.95 5.36
C ALA A 58 5.65 3.67 3.91
N PRO A 59 4.50 4.17 3.43
CA PRO A 59 3.56 5.10 4.07
C PRO A 59 2.48 4.43 4.95
N GLY A 60 2.60 3.13 5.23
CA GLY A 60 1.71 2.38 6.13
C GLY A 60 0.43 1.83 5.51
N GLY A 61 0.50 1.33 4.27
CA GLY A 61 -0.68 0.78 3.57
C GLY A 61 -1.27 -0.48 4.21
N TRP A 62 -0.45 -1.30 4.88
CA TRP A 62 -0.92 -2.51 5.57
C TRP A 62 -1.56 -2.17 6.91
N SER A 63 -0.95 -1.26 7.68
CA SER A 63 -1.57 -0.65 8.86
C SER A 63 -2.94 -0.03 8.56
N ASP A 64 -3.06 0.75 7.47
CA ASP A 64 -4.32 1.37 7.04
C ASP A 64 -5.40 0.32 6.71
N TYR A 65 -5.02 -0.77 6.05
CA TYR A 65 -5.93 -1.89 5.79
C TYR A 65 -6.39 -2.58 7.07
N ALA A 66 -5.43 -2.94 7.94
CA ALA A 66 -5.70 -3.65 9.19
C ALA A 66 -6.59 -2.84 10.14
N LEU A 67 -6.48 -1.51 10.12
CA LEU A 67 -7.33 -0.62 10.92
C LEU A 67 -8.77 -0.50 10.39
N ARG A 68 -8.96 -0.57 9.07
CA ARG A 68 -10.27 -0.40 8.41
C ARG A 68 -11.10 -1.67 8.35
N LYS A 69 -10.47 -2.82 8.56
CA LYS A 69 -11.11 -4.14 8.55
C LYS A 69 -11.78 -4.45 9.88
#